data_AF-A0A3A5MGT5-F1
#
_entry.id   AF-A0A3A5MGT5-F1
#
_cell.length_a   1.000
_cell.length_b   1.000
_cell.length_c   1.000
_cell.angle_alpha   90.00
_cell.angle_beta   90.00
_cell.angle_gamma   90.00
#
_symmetry.space_group_name_H-M   'P 1'
#
loop_
_entity.id
_entity.type
_entity.pdbx_description
1 polymer ?
#
loop_
_entity_poly.entity_id
_entity_poly.type
_entity_poly.pdbx_seq_one_letter_code
_entity_poly.pdbx_strand_id
1 'polypeptide(L)'
;MKFGGVTTEQVQELRDSVLTDAVKLADAREAYRGSGDVLDALWWRLHPFTPTPAGTPDPGAALPARQARVYARPCTATGGVAPTGAAGPVSTLAAAEQELRALEQRLALDAAALDSVVERMLAVATVGTGGGAAATDAQAAARDGAGVGAAARRGPPLTACSRGTSGRRWRRGLSVFALGAVVGSVCAALAATVAPWGAEPQAAADAASAPADTAVDATTAAALRIFTAATNWPDDAPPPLGAEYDPASIRSVLGAAPWSPGYGVYVAHRVGGDVCIIVQQNHRSVQTACTSPATLADRGLTVQASVATNAATNAEDGTATDATADAVLVTVDWRPDGSIVAQTSATETPAVTPYDLPAAPAPLGEFRS
;
A
#
# COMPACT_ATOMS: atom_id res chain seq x y z
N MET A 1 -24.52 -0.16 4.20
CA MET A 1 -23.74 -1.42 4.24
C MET A 1 -22.32 -1.04 4.63
N LYS A 2 -21.84 -1.48 5.80
CA LYS A 2 -20.42 -1.36 6.14
C LYS A 2 -19.70 -2.45 5.35
N PHE A 3 -18.73 -2.10 4.51
CA PHE A 3 -17.79 -3.06 3.98
C PHE A 3 -16.86 -3.42 5.15
N GLY A 4 -17.17 -4.50 5.86
CA GLY A 4 -16.20 -5.12 6.75
C GLY A 4 -15.12 -5.72 5.86
N GLY A 5 -14.09 -4.95 5.55
CA GLY A 5 -13.01 -5.43 4.69
C GLY A 5 -12.28 -6.58 5.36
N VAL A 6 -12.12 -7.69 4.64
CA VAL A 6 -11.24 -8.79 5.02
C VAL A 6 -9.84 -8.22 5.24
N THR A 7 -9.27 -8.42 6.42
CA THR A 7 -7.94 -7.89 6.77
C THR A 7 -6.83 -8.85 6.35
N THR A 8 -5.60 -8.35 6.23
CA THR A 8 -4.42 -9.16 5.93
C THR A 8 -4.17 -10.24 6.98
N GLU A 9 -4.45 -9.95 8.26
CA GLU A 9 -4.31 -10.90 9.36
C GLU A 9 -5.31 -12.06 9.22
N GLN A 10 -6.56 -11.76 8.84
CA GLN A 10 -7.59 -12.77 8.58
C GLN A 10 -7.23 -13.70 7.42
N VAL A 11 -6.66 -13.14 6.36
CA VAL A 11 -6.17 -13.93 5.21
C VAL A 11 -5.01 -14.82 5.63
N GLN A 12 -4.06 -14.28 6.41
CA GLN A 12 -2.91 -15.03 6.94
C GLN A 12 -3.37 -16.18 7.86
N GLU A 13 -4.28 -15.91 8.80
CA GLU A 13 -4.84 -16.93 9.71
C GLU A 13 -5.54 -18.05 8.94
N LEU A 14 -6.37 -17.70 7.95
CA LEU A 14 -7.02 -18.72 7.12
C LEU A 14 -5.99 -19.55 6.36
N ARG A 15 -4.97 -18.91 5.75
CA ARG A 15 -3.91 -19.59 5.02
C ARG A 15 -3.18 -20.60 5.91
N ASP A 16 -2.75 -20.19 7.10
CA ASP A 16 -2.07 -21.06 8.05
C ASP A 16 -2.97 -22.23 8.50
N SER A 17 -4.27 -21.95 8.68
CA SER A 17 -5.24 -22.99 9.02
C SER A 17 -5.49 -23.99 7.89
N VAL A 18 -5.57 -23.58 6.62
CA VAL A 18 -5.81 -24.52 5.50
C VAL A 18 -4.54 -25.28 5.10
N LEU A 19 -3.35 -24.75 5.41
CA LEU A 19 -2.09 -25.48 5.21
C LEU A 19 -1.91 -26.63 6.21
N THR A 20 -2.52 -26.53 7.39
CA THR A 20 -2.41 -27.53 8.47
C THR A 20 -3.60 -28.49 8.55
N ASP A 21 -4.76 -28.12 7.99
CA ASP A 21 -6.00 -28.89 8.05
C ASP A 21 -6.55 -29.17 6.64
N ALA A 22 -6.44 -30.44 6.22
CA ALA A 22 -6.88 -30.89 4.90
C ALA A 22 -8.39 -30.79 4.69
N VAL A 23 -9.21 -30.88 5.76
CA VAL A 23 -10.67 -30.74 5.67
C VAL A 23 -11.01 -29.29 5.38
N LYS A 24 -10.42 -28.34 6.11
CA LYS A 24 -10.60 -26.91 5.85
C LYS A 24 -10.12 -26.50 4.46
N LEU A 25 -9.04 -27.10 3.97
CA LEU A 25 -8.59 -26.87 2.59
C LEU A 25 -9.61 -27.37 1.56
N ALA A 26 -10.20 -28.55 1.77
CA ALA A 26 -11.26 -29.07 0.90
C ALA A 26 -12.49 -28.14 0.89
N ASP A 27 -12.93 -27.69 2.07
CA ASP A 27 -14.05 -26.74 2.21
C ASP A 27 -13.75 -25.41 1.52
N ALA A 28 -12.54 -24.87 1.69
CA ALA A 28 -12.11 -23.64 1.03
C ALA A 28 -12.10 -23.79 -0.50
N ARG A 29 -11.60 -24.91 -1.03
CA ARG A 29 -11.61 -25.22 -2.46
C ARG A 29 -13.02 -25.36 -3.02
N GLU A 30 -13.93 -25.99 -2.29
CA GLU A 30 -15.33 -26.10 -2.70
C GLU A 30 -16.05 -24.74 -2.70
N ALA A 31 -15.72 -23.89 -1.73
CA ALA A 31 -16.28 -22.56 -1.59
C ALA A 31 -15.74 -21.57 -2.64
N TYR A 32 -14.48 -21.71 -3.05
CA TYR A 32 -13.80 -20.78 -3.95
C TYR A 32 -14.34 -20.88 -5.38
N ARG A 33 -14.73 -19.73 -5.95
CA ARG A 33 -15.28 -19.61 -7.31
C ARG A 33 -14.41 -18.79 -8.26
N GLY A 34 -13.21 -18.42 -7.83
CA GLY A 34 -12.27 -17.68 -8.65
C GLY A 34 -11.51 -18.58 -9.64
N SER A 35 -10.65 -17.95 -10.43
CA SER A 35 -9.94 -18.57 -11.54
C SER A 35 -8.55 -19.07 -11.15
N GLY A 36 -8.47 -20.07 -10.27
CA GLY A 36 -7.19 -20.65 -9.82
C GLY A 36 -7.36 -21.64 -8.67
N ASP A 37 -6.25 -22.11 -8.11
CA ASP A 37 -6.26 -22.80 -6.81
C ASP A 37 -6.43 -21.76 -5.69
N VAL A 38 -7.17 -22.13 -4.64
CA VAL A 38 -7.44 -21.23 -3.50
C VAL A 38 -6.17 -20.88 -2.72
N LEU A 39 -5.17 -21.78 -2.66
CA LEU A 39 -3.90 -21.52 -2.00
C LEU A 39 -3.07 -20.49 -2.77
N ASP A 40 -3.09 -20.55 -4.10
CA ASP A 40 -2.44 -19.55 -4.95
C ASP A 40 -3.10 -18.18 -4.76
N ALA A 41 -4.44 -18.13 -4.71
CA ALA A 41 -5.18 -16.90 -4.46
C ALA A 41 -4.89 -16.29 -3.07
N LEU A 42 -4.86 -17.12 -2.02
CA LEU A 42 -4.46 -16.70 -0.67
C LEU A 42 -3.02 -16.20 -0.63
N TRP A 43 -2.11 -16.85 -1.37
CA TRP A 43 -0.72 -16.41 -1.50
C TRP A 43 -0.62 -15.02 -2.14
N TRP A 44 -1.23 -14.80 -3.30
CA TRP A 44 -1.17 -13.51 -4.00
C TRP A 44 -1.79 -12.37 -3.21
N ARG A 45 -2.81 -12.67 -2.40
CA ARG A 45 -3.42 -11.67 -1.49
C ARG A 45 -2.42 -11.16 -0.44
N LEU A 46 -1.48 -12.00 -0.02
CA LEU A 46 -0.44 -11.67 0.97
C LEU A 46 0.87 -11.20 0.31
N HIS A 47 1.15 -11.65 -0.91
CA HIS A 47 2.36 -11.36 -1.67
C HIS A 47 2.02 -10.88 -3.09
N PRO A 48 1.47 -9.66 -3.25
CA PRO A 48 1.10 -9.14 -4.55
C PRO A 48 2.28 -9.15 -5.53
N PHE A 49 2.01 -9.48 -6.78
CA PHE A 49 2.98 -9.51 -7.88
C PHE A 49 4.12 -10.53 -7.74
N THR A 50 4.06 -11.40 -6.74
CA THR A 50 5.07 -12.44 -6.50
C THR A 50 4.53 -13.79 -6.97
N PRO A 51 5.31 -14.60 -7.73
CA PRO A 51 4.88 -15.96 -8.07
C PRO A 51 4.66 -16.80 -6.81
N THR A 52 3.79 -17.81 -6.89
CA THR A 52 3.60 -18.75 -5.80
C THR A 52 4.83 -19.65 -5.62
N PRO A 53 5.01 -20.35 -4.48
CA PRO A 53 6.11 -21.29 -4.31
C PRO A 53 6.15 -22.41 -5.36
N ALA A 54 5.02 -22.73 -6.00
CA ALA A 54 4.95 -23.67 -7.11
C ALA A 54 5.35 -23.04 -8.47
N GLY A 55 5.72 -21.76 -8.49
CA GLY A 55 6.09 -21.00 -9.69
C GLY A 55 4.90 -20.42 -10.46
N THR A 56 3.66 -20.50 -9.95
CA THR A 56 2.49 -19.93 -10.64
C THR A 56 2.56 -18.39 -10.58
N PRO A 57 2.58 -17.68 -11.72
CA PRO A 57 2.65 -16.22 -11.71
C PRO A 57 1.33 -15.60 -11.22
N ASP A 58 1.41 -14.49 -10.48
CA ASP A 58 0.24 -13.68 -10.10
C ASP A 58 -0.48 -13.15 -11.37
N PRO A 59 -1.79 -13.41 -11.54
CA PRO A 59 -2.57 -12.81 -12.62
C PRO A 59 -2.46 -11.28 -12.68
N GLY A 60 -2.26 -10.61 -11.54
CA GLY A 60 -2.03 -9.18 -11.42
C GLY A 60 -0.70 -8.70 -12.01
N ALA A 61 0.31 -9.58 -12.15
CA ALA A 61 1.61 -9.22 -12.71
C ALA A 61 1.54 -8.80 -14.19
N ALA A 62 0.45 -9.14 -14.90
CA ALA A 62 0.22 -8.70 -16.27
C ALA A 62 -0.33 -7.26 -16.39
N LEU A 63 -0.81 -6.65 -15.29
CA LEU A 63 -1.40 -5.31 -15.32
C LEU A 63 -0.44 -4.22 -15.81
N PRO A 64 0.79 -4.08 -15.29
CA PRO A 64 1.69 -3.00 -15.70
C PRO A 64 2.00 -3.02 -17.20
N ALA A 65 2.23 -4.20 -17.77
CA ALA A 65 2.49 -4.36 -19.20
C ALA A 65 1.28 -3.98 -20.07
N ARG A 66 0.06 -4.33 -19.64
CA ARG A 66 -1.19 -3.98 -20.35
C ARG A 66 -1.49 -2.48 -20.24
N GLN A 67 -1.33 -1.91 -19.05
CA GLN A 67 -1.45 -0.46 -18.84
C GLN A 67 -0.44 0.30 -19.70
N ALA A 68 0.82 -0.13 -19.72
CA ALA A 68 1.84 0.46 -20.58
C ALA A 68 1.43 0.42 -22.06
N ARG A 69 0.83 -0.67 -22.55
CA ARG A 69 0.33 -0.76 -23.93
C ARG A 69 -0.82 0.22 -24.22
N VAL A 70 -1.73 0.43 -23.27
CA VAL A 70 -2.84 1.40 -23.41
C VAL A 70 -2.33 2.84 -23.36
N TYR A 71 -1.38 3.13 -22.47
CA TYR A 71 -0.87 4.48 -22.24
C TYR A 71 0.33 4.87 -23.10
N ALA A 72 0.98 3.93 -23.78
CA ALA A 72 1.95 4.20 -24.83
C ALA A 72 1.22 4.77 -26.05
N ARG A 73 0.76 6.01 -25.94
CA ARG A 73 0.34 6.77 -27.11
C ARG A 73 1.58 6.98 -27.95
N PRO A 74 1.61 6.53 -29.21
CA PRO A 74 2.63 7.02 -30.11
C PRO A 74 2.47 8.53 -30.13
N CYS A 75 3.52 9.25 -29.72
CA CYS A 75 3.61 10.68 -30.02
C CYS A 75 3.58 10.77 -31.54
N THR A 76 2.39 10.98 -32.10
CA THR A 76 2.24 11.34 -33.50
C THR A 76 2.98 12.64 -33.65
N ALA A 77 4.22 12.55 -34.11
CA ALA A 77 5.06 13.68 -34.43
C ALA A 77 4.21 14.62 -35.30
N THR A 78 3.89 15.78 -34.73
CA THR A 78 3.04 16.81 -35.30
C THR A 78 3.64 17.19 -36.66
N GLY A 79 3.06 16.72 -37.77
CA GLY A 79 3.50 17.14 -39.11
C GLY A 79 3.21 16.18 -40.26
N GLY A 80 2.95 14.90 -40.01
CA GLY A 80 2.60 13.96 -41.08
C GLY A 80 1.09 13.97 -41.35
N VAL A 81 0.67 14.50 -42.52
CA VAL A 81 -0.70 14.31 -43.04
C VAL A 81 -1.00 12.81 -43.04
N ALA A 82 -1.89 12.37 -42.15
CA ALA A 82 -2.27 10.97 -42.06
C ALA A 82 -2.87 10.53 -43.40
N PRO A 83 -2.37 9.47 -44.05
CA PRO A 83 -2.94 8.97 -45.29
C PRO A 83 -4.39 8.55 -45.03
N THR A 84 -5.31 9.22 -45.70
CA THR A 84 -6.75 9.01 -45.66
C THR A 84 -7.05 7.61 -46.23
N GLY A 85 -7.04 6.57 -45.38
CA GLY A 85 -7.35 5.20 -45.82
C GLY A 85 -6.96 4.07 -44.87
N ALA A 86 -6.11 4.28 -43.87
CA ALA A 86 -5.70 3.21 -42.96
C ALA A 86 -6.63 3.10 -41.73
N ALA A 87 -7.62 2.21 -41.78
CA ALA A 87 -8.46 1.81 -40.64
C ALA A 87 -7.71 1.03 -39.52
N GLY A 88 -6.38 1.08 -39.49
CA GLY A 88 -5.51 0.23 -38.67
C GLY A 88 -5.20 0.68 -37.23
N PRO A 89 -4.97 1.97 -36.92
CA PRO A 89 -4.46 2.34 -35.59
C PRO A 89 -5.56 2.41 -34.51
N VAL A 90 -6.77 2.87 -34.86
CA VAL A 90 -7.88 3.03 -33.90
C VAL A 90 -8.39 1.68 -33.37
N SER A 91 -8.35 0.63 -34.20
CA SER A 91 -8.79 -0.70 -33.81
C SER A 91 -7.85 -1.39 -32.81
N THR A 92 -6.54 -1.17 -32.93
CA THR A 92 -5.55 -1.75 -32.01
C THR A 92 -5.61 -1.18 -30.59
N LEU A 93 -5.85 0.13 -30.46
CA LEU A 93 -6.03 0.77 -29.16
C LEU A 93 -7.28 0.26 -28.44
N ALA A 94 -8.41 0.17 -29.17
CA ALA A 94 -9.66 -0.33 -28.62
C ALA A 94 -9.55 -1.79 -28.13
N ALA A 95 -8.80 -2.63 -28.85
CA ALA A 95 -8.51 -4.00 -28.43
C ALA A 95 -7.68 -4.05 -27.14
N ALA A 96 -6.62 -3.25 -27.03
CA ALA A 96 -5.79 -3.17 -25.82
C ALA A 96 -6.56 -2.67 -24.59
N GLU A 97 -7.44 -1.68 -24.76
CA GLU A 97 -8.30 -1.19 -23.68
C GLU A 97 -9.33 -2.24 -23.23
N GLN A 98 -9.92 -2.98 -24.17
CA GLN A 98 -10.86 -4.05 -23.85
C GLN A 98 -10.16 -5.18 -23.09
N GLU A 99 -8.95 -5.53 -23.51
CA GLU A 99 -8.09 -6.50 -22.86
C GLU A 99 -7.70 -6.10 -21.43
N LEU A 100 -7.37 -4.83 -21.19
CA LEU A 100 -7.08 -4.31 -19.85
C LEU A 100 -8.33 -4.39 -18.96
N ARG A 101 -9.49 -3.90 -19.44
CA ARG A 101 -10.76 -3.96 -18.70
C ARG A 101 -11.18 -5.39 -18.36
N ALA A 102 -10.98 -6.33 -19.28
CA ALA A 102 -11.28 -7.74 -19.04
C ALA A 102 -10.38 -8.34 -17.95
N LEU A 103 -9.09 -7.99 -17.92
CA LEU A 103 -8.19 -8.42 -16.86
C LEU A 103 -8.58 -7.82 -15.51
N GLU A 104 -8.81 -6.51 -15.44
CA GLU A 104 -9.23 -5.82 -14.20
C GLU A 104 -10.53 -6.40 -13.64
N GLN A 105 -11.52 -6.67 -14.51
CA GLN A 105 -12.77 -7.30 -14.11
C GLN A 105 -12.54 -8.72 -13.56
N ARG A 106 -11.67 -9.51 -14.21
CA ARG A 106 -11.34 -10.85 -13.73
C ARG A 106 -10.68 -10.81 -12.35
N LEU A 107 -9.70 -9.93 -12.15
CA LEU A 107 -9.02 -9.75 -10.86
C LEU A 107 -10.00 -9.33 -9.77
N ALA A 108 -10.94 -8.44 -10.07
CA ALA A 108 -11.98 -8.03 -9.12
C ALA A 108 -12.93 -9.19 -8.75
N LEU A 109 -13.31 -10.02 -9.71
CA LEU A 109 -14.14 -11.21 -9.46
C LEU A 109 -13.39 -12.24 -8.61
N ASP A 110 -12.12 -12.48 -8.89
CA ASP A 110 -11.29 -13.42 -8.13
C ASP A 110 -11.07 -12.94 -6.69
N ALA A 111 -10.84 -11.63 -6.49
CA ALA A 111 -10.74 -11.02 -5.17
C ALA A 111 -12.06 -11.16 -4.38
N ALA A 112 -13.20 -10.85 -5.00
CA ALA A 112 -14.50 -10.99 -4.34
C ALA A 112 -14.85 -12.46 -4.01
N ALA A 113 -14.46 -13.40 -4.87
CA ALA A 113 -14.60 -14.82 -4.61
C ALA A 113 -13.74 -15.28 -3.43
N LEU A 114 -12.52 -14.75 -3.30
CA LEU A 114 -11.64 -15.05 -2.17
C LEU A 114 -12.18 -14.45 -0.87
N ASP A 115 -12.57 -13.18 -0.86
CA ASP A 115 -13.10 -12.50 0.33
C ASP A 115 -14.35 -13.25 0.87
N SER A 116 -15.21 -13.76 -0.02
CA SER A 116 -16.38 -14.58 0.34
C SER A 116 -16.00 -15.91 1.03
N VAL A 117 -14.86 -16.51 0.67
CA VAL A 117 -14.33 -17.71 1.33
C VAL A 117 -13.80 -17.35 2.72
N VAL A 118 -13.04 -16.25 2.84
CA VAL A 118 -12.49 -15.81 4.13
C VAL A 118 -13.60 -15.52 5.13
N GLU A 119 -14.60 -14.72 4.74
CA GLU A 119 -15.74 -14.40 5.59
C GLU A 119 -16.51 -15.65 6.03
N ARG A 120 -16.74 -16.60 5.12
CA ARG A 120 -17.44 -17.86 5.42
C ARG A 120 -16.66 -18.70 6.44
N MET A 121 -15.36 -18.87 6.23
CA MET A 121 -14.53 -19.73 7.10
C MET A 121 -14.40 -19.13 8.51
N LEU A 122 -14.29 -17.81 8.61
CA LEU A 122 -14.31 -17.10 9.91
C LEU A 122 -15.66 -17.23 10.61
N ALA A 123 -16.77 -17.12 9.87
CA ALA A 123 -18.10 -17.31 10.43
C ALA A 123 -18.29 -18.73 11.01
N VAL A 124 -17.81 -19.78 10.32
CA VAL A 124 -17.88 -21.17 10.82
C VAL A 124 -17.05 -21.35 12.09
N ALA A 125 -15.86 -20.75 12.17
CA ALA A 125 -15.00 -20.83 13.35
C ALA A 125 -15.65 -20.21 14.61
N THR A 126 -16.37 -19.09 14.46
CA THR A 126 -17.06 -18.43 15.59
C THR A 126 -18.23 -19.25 16.13
N VAL A 127 -18.97 -19.98 15.28
CA VAL A 127 -20.10 -20.82 15.70
C VAL A 127 -19.63 -22.07 16.44
N GLY A 128 -18.53 -22.69 16.00
CA GLY A 128 -17.99 -23.92 16.61
C GLY A 128 -17.49 -23.75 18.05
N THR A 129 -17.07 -22.53 18.43
CA THR A 129 -16.45 -22.27 19.73
C THR A 129 -17.48 -22.06 20.86
N GLY A 130 -18.74 -21.75 20.53
CA GLY A 130 -19.79 -21.44 21.51
C GLY A 130 -20.77 -22.57 21.86
N GLY A 131 -20.71 -23.73 21.18
CA GLY A 131 -21.78 -24.74 21.22
C GLY A 131 -21.57 -25.96 22.13
N GLY A 132 -20.48 -26.01 22.89
CA GLY A 132 -20.00 -27.27 23.50
C GLY A 132 -20.57 -27.71 24.85
N ALA A 133 -21.63 -27.10 25.42
CA ALA A 133 -22.02 -27.42 26.81
C ALA A 133 -23.50 -27.69 27.12
N ALA A 134 -24.47 -27.64 26.18
CA ALA A 134 -25.89 -27.69 26.60
C ALA A 134 -26.88 -28.45 25.71
N ALA A 135 -26.45 -29.27 24.73
CA ALA A 135 -27.39 -29.85 23.76
C ALA A 135 -27.28 -31.37 23.52
N THR A 136 -26.81 -32.16 24.49
CA THR A 136 -26.80 -33.64 24.37
C THR A 136 -27.97 -34.37 25.04
N ASP A 137 -28.89 -33.71 25.74
CA ASP A 137 -29.99 -34.42 26.44
C ASP A 137 -31.38 -34.34 25.79
N ALA A 138 -31.57 -33.59 24.69
CA ALA A 138 -32.92 -33.39 24.13
C ALA A 138 -33.27 -34.27 22.91
N GLN A 139 -32.37 -35.14 22.43
CA GLN A 139 -32.56 -35.87 21.16
C GLN A 139 -32.68 -37.39 21.29
N ALA A 140 -32.94 -37.89 22.50
CA ALA A 140 -33.28 -39.29 22.76
C ALA A 140 -34.80 -39.57 22.81
N ALA A 141 -35.68 -38.56 22.71
CA ALA A 141 -37.13 -38.74 22.96
C ALA A 141 -38.05 -38.72 21.72
N ALA A 142 -37.53 -38.67 20.48
CA ALA A 142 -38.36 -38.54 19.27
C ALA A 142 -38.18 -39.68 18.25
N ARG A 143 -37.93 -40.90 18.74
CA ARG A 143 -38.08 -42.13 17.94
C ARG A 143 -39.15 -43.00 18.58
N ASP A 144 -40.41 -42.60 18.41
CA ASP A 144 -41.55 -43.52 18.38
C ASP A 144 -42.76 -42.79 17.81
N GLY A 145 -43.16 -43.19 16.61
CA GLY A 145 -44.25 -42.51 15.89
C GLY A 145 -44.41 -43.02 14.46
N ALA A 146 -44.59 -44.34 14.32
CA ALA A 146 -45.05 -44.96 13.09
C ALA A 146 -46.45 -44.44 12.73
N GLY A 147 -46.66 -44.04 11.47
CA GLY A 147 -47.95 -43.58 10.96
C GLY A 147 -48.04 -43.73 9.46
N VAL A 148 -48.52 -44.91 9.05
CA VAL A 148 -48.80 -45.35 7.68
C VAL A 148 -49.85 -44.45 7.02
N GLY A 149 -49.63 -44.04 5.77
CA GLY A 149 -50.62 -43.25 5.03
C GLY A 149 -50.31 -43.14 3.54
N ALA A 150 -50.53 -44.23 2.81
CA ALA A 150 -50.52 -44.27 1.35
C ALA A 150 -51.78 -43.58 0.77
N ALA A 151 -51.62 -42.69 -0.20
CA ALA A 151 -52.66 -42.38 -1.18
C ALA A 151 -52.06 -41.81 -2.46
N ALA A 152 -52.18 -42.60 -3.53
CA ALA A 152 -51.88 -42.23 -4.90
C ALA A 152 -52.84 -41.14 -5.42
N ARG A 153 -52.36 -40.27 -6.33
CA ARG A 153 -53.21 -39.71 -7.40
C ARG A 153 -52.39 -39.25 -8.61
N ARG A 154 -52.93 -39.66 -9.76
CA ARG A 154 -52.52 -39.51 -11.17
C ARG A 154 -52.36 -38.03 -11.60
N GLY A 155 -51.44 -37.74 -12.53
CA GLY A 155 -51.48 -36.54 -13.41
C GLY A 155 -52.44 -36.74 -14.61
N PRO A 156 -52.31 -36.07 -15.78
CA PRO A 156 -51.67 -34.79 -16.22
C PRO A 156 -52.76 -33.89 -16.95
N PRO A 157 -52.54 -32.90 -17.88
CA PRO A 157 -51.35 -32.52 -18.67
C PRO A 157 -51.03 -31.01 -18.86
N LEU A 158 -49.93 -30.83 -19.60
CA LEU A 158 -49.26 -29.65 -20.17
C LEU A 158 -50.19 -28.62 -20.83
N THR A 159 -49.97 -27.32 -20.56
CA THR A 159 -50.43 -26.21 -21.43
C THR A 159 -49.50 -24.98 -21.38
N ALA A 160 -49.01 -24.63 -22.57
CA ALA A 160 -48.65 -23.31 -23.12
C ALA A 160 -47.49 -22.45 -22.57
N CYS A 161 -46.61 -22.10 -23.52
CA CYS A 161 -45.69 -20.98 -23.50
C CYS A 161 -46.43 -19.63 -23.35
N SER A 162 -45.97 -18.78 -22.44
CA SER A 162 -46.29 -17.36 -22.41
C SER A 162 -44.99 -16.56 -22.55
N ARG A 163 -44.82 -15.92 -23.72
CA ARG A 163 -43.87 -14.83 -23.93
C ARG A 163 -44.53 -13.55 -23.44
N GLY A 164 -44.09 -13.03 -22.31
CA GLY A 164 -44.49 -11.74 -21.78
C GLY A 164 -43.35 -10.74 -21.87
N THR A 165 -43.30 -9.97 -22.96
CA THR A 165 -42.53 -8.73 -23.05
C THR A 165 -43.12 -7.70 -22.08
N SER A 166 -42.35 -7.23 -21.10
CA SER A 166 -42.63 -5.94 -20.46
C SER A 166 -41.33 -5.22 -20.14
N GLY A 167 -41.06 -4.18 -20.91
CA GLY A 167 -40.00 -3.23 -20.61
C GLY A 167 -40.40 -2.38 -19.41
N ARG A 168 -39.49 -2.25 -18.44
CA ARG A 168 -39.55 -1.18 -17.45
C ARG A 168 -38.25 -0.39 -17.49
N ARG A 169 -38.31 0.68 -18.28
CA ARG A 169 -37.45 1.85 -18.13
C ARG A 169 -37.62 2.38 -16.71
N TRP A 170 -36.55 2.40 -15.92
CA TRP A 170 -36.46 3.34 -14.80
C TRP A 170 -35.19 4.18 -14.94
N ARG A 171 -35.45 5.44 -15.20
CA ARG A 171 -34.49 6.53 -15.38
C ARG A 171 -34.12 7.06 -14.00
N ARG A 172 -32.84 7.40 -13.87
CA ARG A 172 -32.28 8.54 -13.11
C ARG A 172 -32.63 8.64 -11.62
N GLY A 173 -31.58 8.51 -10.80
CA GLY A 173 -31.54 9.06 -9.44
C GLY A 173 -30.11 9.50 -9.11
N LEU A 174 -29.77 10.72 -9.52
CA LEU A 174 -28.62 11.48 -9.00
C LEU A 174 -28.88 11.74 -7.52
N SER A 175 -27.94 11.40 -6.64
CA SER A 175 -27.98 11.82 -5.24
C SER A 175 -26.57 12.17 -4.79
N VAL A 176 -26.24 13.43 -5.02
CA VAL A 176 -25.23 14.18 -4.26
C VAL A 176 -25.86 14.49 -2.91
N PHE A 177 -25.23 14.12 -1.79
CA PHE A 177 -25.39 14.85 -0.54
C PHE A 177 -24.11 14.77 0.30
N ALA A 178 -23.59 15.96 0.57
CA ALA A 178 -22.48 16.27 1.44
C ALA A 178 -22.87 16.14 2.92
N LEU A 179 -21.90 15.78 3.75
CA LEU A 179 -21.83 16.09 5.18
C LEU A 179 -20.33 16.01 5.54
N GLY A 180 -19.64 17.03 6.04
CA GLY A 180 -20.09 18.07 6.97
C GLY A 180 -19.35 17.83 8.28
N ALA A 181 -18.18 18.46 8.42
CA ALA A 181 -17.27 18.38 9.56
C ALA A 181 -17.87 18.97 10.85
N VAL A 182 -17.59 18.35 12.02
CA VAL A 182 -17.74 18.96 13.35
C VAL A 182 -16.71 18.38 14.34
N VAL A 183 -15.75 19.23 14.71
CA VAL A 183 -15.18 19.54 16.06
C VAL A 183 -14.55 18.44 16.91
N GLY A 184 -13.32 18.69 17.37
CA GLY A 184 -12.78 18.04 18.58
C GLY A 184 -11.33 18.37 18.92
N SER A 185 -11.02 19.66 19.10
CA SER A 185 -9.79 20.13 19.75
C SER A 185 -9.72 19.67 21.20
N VAL A 186 -8.56 19.19 21.67
CA VAL A 186 -8.02 19.33 23.04
C VAL A 186 -6.65 18.63 23.08
N CYS A 187 -5.70 19.21 23.82
CA CYS A 187 -4.33 18.74 24.13
C CYS A 187 -3.18 19.23 23.23
N ALA A 188 -2.94 20.54 23.25
CA ALA A 188 -1.58 21.09 23.22
C ALA A 188 -1.16 21.45 24.66
N ALA A 189 -0.50 20.51 25.35
CA ALA A 189 0.28 20.77 26.56
C ALA A 189 1.02 19.49 26.95
N LEU A 190 2.23 19.30 26.41
CA LEU A 190 3.38 18.62 27.03
C LEU A 190 4.51 18.57 25.98
N ALA A 191 5.13 19.71 25.76
CA ALA A 191 6.49 19.75 25.23
C ALA A 191 7.46 19.55 26.40
N ALA A 192 8.62 18.97 26.06
CA ALA A 192 9.83 18.82 26.87
C ALA A 192 9.83 17.66 27.88
N THR A 193 10.51 16.56 27.51
CA THR A 193 11.75 16.09 28.17
C THR A 193 12.19 14.72 27.65
N VAL A 194 12.85 14.65 26.49
CA VAL A 194 13.99 13.76 26.22
C VAL A 194 14.57 14.12 24.85
N ALA A 195 15.69 14.84 24.83
CA ALA A 195 16.54 14.99 23.65
C ALA A 195 17.71 13.99 23.80
N PRO A 196 17.93 13.09 22.84
CA PRO A 196 19.22 12.43 22.71
C PRO A 196 20.19 13.31 21.92
N TRP A 197 21.42 13.33 22.41
CA TRP A 197 22.61 14.04 21.94
C TRP A 197 22.86 13.98 20.43
N GLY A 198 23.28 15.10 19.84
CA GLY A 198 23.80 15.17 18.48
C GLY A 198 23.81 16.53 17.78
N ALA A 199 23.40 17.63 18.44
CA ALA A 199 23.43 18.95 17.81
C ALA A 199 24.87 19.51 17.73
N GLU A 200 25.36 19.66 16.50
CA GLU A 200 26.55 20.45 16.16
C GLU A 200 26.44 21.90 16.67
N PRO A 201 27.58 22.53 17.02
CA PRO A 201 27.59 23.88 17.58
C PRO A 201 27.26 24.92 16.49
N GLN A 202 26.08 25.52 16.60
CA GLN A 202 25.71 26.70 15.80
C GLN A 202 26.49 27.91 16.33
N ALA A 203 27.54 28.30 15.61
CA ALA A 203 28.33 29.48 15.91
C ALA A 203 27.45 30.74 15.80
N ALA A 204 27.24 31.41 16.92
CA ALA A 204 26.74 32.78 16.94
C ALA A 204 27.87 33.71 16.47
N ALA A 205 27.72 34.27 15.27
CA ALA A 205 28.56 35.34 14.76
C ALA A 205 27.74 36.62 14.63
N ASP A 206 28.38 37.71 15.03
CA ASP A 206 27.85 39.04 15.26
C ASP A 206 27.08 39.67 14.10
N ALA A 207 26.07 40.45 14.48
CA ALA A 207 25.29 41.30 13.60
C ALA A 207 26.14 42.47 13.08
N ALA A 208 26.67 42.34 11.87
CA ALA A 208 27.14 43.44 11.05
C ALA A 208 26.16 43.65 9.90
N SER A 209 25.57 44.84 9.82
CA SER A 209 24.63 45.26 8.77
C SER A 209 25.26 45.12 7.38
N ALA A 210 24.78 44.14 6.61
CA ALA A 210 25.07 43.96 5.19
C ALA A 210 24.09 44.79 4.35
N PRO A 211 24.48 45.24 3.14
CA PRO A 211 23.69 46.14 2.30
C PRO A 211 22.42 45.44 1.81
N ALA A 212 21.40 46.22 1.46
CA ALA A 212 20.13 45.73 0.93
C ALA A 212 20.37 44.86 -0.31
N ASP A 213 20.38 43.55 -0.10
CA ASP A 213 20.40 42.56 -1.15
C ASP A 213 19.19 42.78 -2.04
N THR A 214 19.45 42.81 -3.34
CA THR A 214 18.42 42.75 -4.36
C THR A 214 17.67 41.46 -4.08
N ALA A 215 16.46 41.54 -3.53
CA ALA A 215 15.63 40.39 -3.25
C ALA A 215 15.42 39.65 -4.58
N VAL A 216 16.27 38.66 -4.85
CA VAL A 216 16.08 37.71 -5.93
C VAL A 216 14.71 37.14 -5.65
N ASP A 217 13.79 37.37 -6.58
CA ASP A 217 12.41 36.93 -6.44
C ASP A 217 12.44 35.40 -6.32
N ALA A 218 12.44 34.90 -5.09
CA ALA A 218 12.69 33.50 -4.78
C ALA A 218 11.63 32.61 -5.46
N THR A 219 10.45 33.15 -5.74
CA THR A 219 9.41 32.48 -6.52
C THR A 219 9.82 32.15 -7.96
N THR A 220 10.88 32.78 -8.47
CA THR A 220 11.45 32.54 -9.80
C THR A 220 12.63 31.55 -9.79
N ALA A 221 13.14 31.19 -8.60
CA ALA A 221 14.25 30.24 -8.50
C ALA A 221 13.85 28.88 -9.11
N ALA A 222 14.74 28.31 -9.93
CA ALA A 222 14.47 27.06 -10.64
C ALA A 222 14.06 25.93 -9.68
N ALA A 223 14.67 25.88 -8.50
CA ALA A 223 14.32 24.96 -7.41
C ALA A 223 12.85 25.02 -6.99
N LEU A 224 12.23 26.20 -6.91
CA LEU A 224 10.86 26.34 -6.43
C LEU A 224 9.78 26.11 -7.50
N ARG A 225 10.17 25.93 -8.77
CA ARG A 225 9.22 25.69 -9.86
C ARG A 225 8.38 24.42 -9.67
N ILE A 226 8.84 23.46 -8.87
CA ILE A 226 8.06 22.25 -8.58
C ILE A 226 6.71 22.57 -7.91
N PHE A 227 6.62 23.67 -7.16
CA PHE A 227 5.39 24.08 -6.49
C PHE A 227 4.38 24.77 -7.41
N THR A 228 4.82 25.33 -8.54
CA THR A 228 3.91 25.94 -9.53
C THR A 228 3.34 24.94 -10.53
N ALA A 229 3.93 23.74 -10.62
CA ALA A 229 3.40 22.67 -11.46
C ALA A 229 2.09 22.11 -10.88
N ALA A 230 1.10 21.87 -11.76
CA ALA A 230 -0.11 21.14 -11.40
C ALA A 230 0.26 19.74 -10.92
N THR A 231 -0.17 19.37 -9.72
CA THR A 231 0.08 18.04 -9.17
C THR A 231 -1.02 17.09 -9.60
N ASN A 232 -0.64 15.90 -10.05
CA ASN A 232 -1.57 14.82 -10.32
C ASN A 232 -1.32 13.71 -9.30
N TRP A 233 -2.25 13.53 -8.37
CA TRP A 233 -2.22 12.44 -7.40
C TRP A 233 -3.08 11.28 -7.91
N PRO A 234 -2.63 10.02 -7.81
CA PRO A 234 -3.44 8.88 -8.26
C PRO A 234 -4.84 8.81 -7.64
N ASP A 235 -4.95 9.20 -6.37
CA ASP A 235 -6.20 9.17 -5.58
C ASP A 235 -6.76 10.58 -5.31
N ASP A 236 -6.39 11.58 -6.12
CA ASP A 236 -6.77 13.00 -5.99
C ASP A 236 -6.40 13.67 -4.64
N ALA A 237 -5.63 13.00 -3.77
CA ALA A 237 -5.21 13.52 -2.47
C ALA A 237 -3.71 13.28 -2.19
N PRO A 238 -2.98 14.27 -1.66
CA PRO A 238 -1.64 14.06 -1.15
C PRO A 238 -1.66 13.18 0.12
N PRO A 239 -0.57 12.47 0.42
CA PRO A 239 -0.46 11.72 1.65
C PRO A 239 -0.53 12.64 2.88
N PRO A 240 -1.09 12.17 4.01
CA PRO A 240 -1.11 12.94 5.24
C PRO A 240 0.29 12.95 5.88
N LEU A 241 1.07 14.01 5.60
CA LEU A 241 2.44 14.17 6.10
C LEU A 241 2.53 14.86 7.48
N GLY A 242 1.41 15.39 7.99
CA GLY A 242 1.36 16.18 9.22
C GLY A 242 0.68 17.54 9.00
N ALA A 243 0.30 18.21 10.10
CA ALA A 243 -0.34 19.53 10.06
C ALA A 243 0.66 20.68 9.93
N GLU A 244 1.94 20.38 10.11
CA GLU A 244 3.06 21.31 9.97
C GLU A 244 3.42 21.61 8.51
N TYR A 245 2.87 20.87 7.55
CA TYR A 245 3.07 21.10 6.11
C TYR A 245 1.79 21.63 5.47
N ASP A 246 1.91 22.54 4.50
CA ASP A 246 0.77 22.98 3.70
C ASP A 246 0.37 21.87 2.71
N PRO A 247 -0.83 21.26 2.84
CA PRO A 247 -1.27 20.17 1.95
C PRO A 247 -1.28 20.57 0.48
N ALA A 248 -1.55 21.84 0.15
CA ALA A 248 -1.59 22.32 -1.24
C ALA A 248 -0.20 22.41 -1.88
N SER A 249 0.85 22.45 -1.06
CA SER A 249 2.24 22.51 -1.50
C SER A 249 2.91 21.14 -1.66
N ILE A 250 2.29 20.06 -1.17
CA ILE A 250 2.92 18.73 -1.21
C ILE A 250 3.09 18.29 -2.67
N ARG A 251 4.31 17.88 -3.03
CA ARG A 251 4.66 17.33 -4.34
C ARG A 251 5.39 16.01 -4.14
N SER A 252 5.04 15.02 -4.94
CA SER A 252 5.80 13.77 -5.03
C SER A 252 6.95 13.92 -6.02
N VAL A 253 8.14 13.47 -5.63
CA VAL A 253 9.36 13.53 -6.47
C VAL A 253 9.59 12.21 -7.20
N LEU A 254 9.39 11.08 -6.53
CA LEU A 254 9.65 9.73 -7.05
C LEU A 254 8.38 8.96 -7.43
N GLY A 255 7.23 9.64 -7.49
CA GLY A 255 5.92 8.99 -7.58
C GLY A 255 5.35 8.62 -6.21
N ALA A 256 4.07 8.26 -6.18
CA ALA A 256 3.47 7.72 -4.96
C ALA A 256 4.22 6.44 -4.58
N ALA A 257 4.60 6.31 -3.30
CA ALA A 257 5.26 5.11 -2.82
C ALA A 257 4.41 3.88 -3.22
N PRO A 258 4.96 2.91 -3.97
CA PRO A 258 4.23 1.70 -4.28
C PRO A 258 3.84 1.05 -2.95
N TRP A 259 2.58 0.63 -2.84
CA TRP A 259 2.06 0.00 -1.63
C TRP A 259 2.89 -1.26 -1.31
N SER A 260 3.85 -1.13 -0.40
CA SER A 260 4.78 -2.16 0.10
C SER A 260 5.81 -2.72 -0.90
N PRO A 261 7.09 -2.90 -0.50
CA PRO A 261 7.84 -2.20 0.56
C PRO A 261 8.56 -0.98 -0.02
N GLY A 262 7.90 0.19 0.00
CA GLY A 262 8.44 1.43 -0.56
C GLY A 262 8.73 2.51 0.48
N TYR A 263 9.48 3.52 0.09
CA TYR A 263 9.45 4.83 0.75
C TYR A 263 8.94 5.86 -0.25
N GLY A 264 8.31 6.91 0.25
CA GLY A 264 7.90 8.06 -0.55
C GLY A 264 8.86 9.22 -0.31
N VAL A 265 9.24 9.91 -1.39
CA VAL A 265 9.98 11.17 -1.30
C VAL A 265 9.07 12.30 -1.76
N TYR A 266 8.86 13.25 -0.86
CA TYR A 266 8.00 14.40 -1.06
C TYR A 266 8.77 15.69 -0.80
N VAL A 267 8.29 16.78 -1.38
CA VAL A 267 8.67 18.13 -0.97
C VAL A 267 7.42 18.93 -0.64
N ALA A 268 7.52 19.83 0.33
CA ALA A 268 6.41 20.68 0.75
C ALA A 268 6.91 21.99 1.37
N HIS A 269 6.03 22.98 1.41
CA HIS A 269 6.18 24.13 2.30
C HIS A 269 5.76 23.74 3.72
N ARG A 270 6.58 24.13 4.69
CA ARG A 270 6.23 24.09 6.10
C ARG A 270 5.40 25.33 6.45
N VAL A 271 4.46 25.18 7.37
CA VAL A 271 3.77 26.31 8.01
C VAL A 271 4.83 27.19 8.68
N GLY A 272 5.10 28.37 8.09
CA GLY A 272 6.22 29.24 8.46
C GLY A 272 7.09 29.68 7.28
N GLY A 273 6.98 29.04 6.12
CA GLY A 273 7.59 29.48 4.85
C GLY A 273 8.84 28.70 4.42
N ASP A 274 9.37 27.83 5.28
CA ASP A 274 10.47 26.94 4.90
C ASP A 274 10.02 25.91 3.86
N VAL A 275 10.98 25.38 3.10
CA VAL A 275 10.81 24.28 2.16
C VAL A 275 11.51 23.05 2.70
N CYS A 276 10.86 21.90 2.62
CA CYS A 276 11.36 20.66 3.20
C CYS A 276 11.41 19.52 2.18
N ILE A 277 12.44 18.66 2.27
CA ILE A 277 12.40 17.30 1.74
C ILE A 277 11.88 16.39 2.83
N ILE A 278 10.99 15.47 2.45
CA ILE A 278 10.25 14.60 3.36
C ILE A 278 10.37 13.16 2.84
N VAL A 279 11.06 12.30 3.59
CA VAL A 279 11.15 10.87 3.31
C VAL A 279 10.19 10.14 4.25
N GLN A 280 9.09 9.60 3.70
CA GLN A 280 8.09 8.86 4.47
C GLN A 280 8.26 7.35 4.24
N GLN A 281 8.32 6.60 5.34
CA GLN A 281 8.45 5.13 5.32
C GLN A 281 7.07 4.46 5.35
N ASN A 282 7.01 3.15 5.07
CA ASN A 282 5.76 2.36 5.08
C ASN A 282 4.99 2.47 6.40
N HIS A 283 5.68 2.55 7.54
CA HIS A 283 5.06 2.72 8.86
C HIS A 283 4.75 4.18 9.23
N ARG A 284 4.72 5.07 8.22
CA ARG A 284 4.46 6.51 8.34
C ARG A 284 5.46 7.30 9.18
N SER A 285 6.59 6.72 9.58
CA SER A 285 7.69 7.53 10.10
C SER A 285 8.21 8.44 9.00
N VAL A 286 8.61 9.63 9.40
CA VAL A 286 9.03 10.68 8.49
C VAL A 286 10.40 11.18 8.93
N GLN A 287 11.31 11.30 7.97
CA GLN A 287 12.57 12.00 8.16
C GLN A 287 12.59 13.22 7.24
N THR A 288 12.89 14.38 7.80
CA THR A 288 12.80 15.66 7.08
C THR A 288 14.06 16.50 7.23
N ALA A 289 14.37 17.25 6.18
CA ALA A 289 15.31 18.36 6.23
C ALA A 289 14.61 19.59 5.66
N CYS A 290 14.67 20.71 6.36
CA CYS A 290 14.02 21.96 5.97
C CYS A 290 15.04 23.09 5.87
N THR A 291 14.81 24.02 4.95
CA THR A 291 15.62 25.23 4.81
C THR A 291 14.79 26.38 4.26
N SER A 292 15.33 27.59 4.30
CA SER A 292 14.65 28.74 3.70
C SER A 292 14.68 28.65 2.16
N PRO A 293 13.70 29.21 1.45
CA PRO A 293 13.71 29.24 -0.02
C PRO A 293 14.98 29.87 -0.62
N ALA A 294 15.53 30.91 0.02
CA ALA A 294 16.75 31.57 -0.41
C ALA A 294 17.97 30.65 -0.27
N THR A 295 18.08 29.91 0.84
CA THR A 295 19.17 28.94 1.05
C THR A 295 19.06 27.76 0.09
N LEU A 296 17.86 27.27 -0.19
CA LEU A 296 17.64 26.23 -1.20
C LEU A 296 18.11 26.69 -2.59
N ALA A 297 17.79 27.94 -2.97
CA ALA A 297 18.18 28.50 -4.25
C ALA A 297 19.70 28.74 -4.37
N ASP A 298 20.40 28.97 -3.26
CA ASP A 298 21.86 29.16 -3.24
C ASP A 298 22.62 27.83 -3.20
N ARG A 299 22.26 26.92 -2.29
CA ARG A 299 23.07 25.74 -1.95
C ARG A 299 22.40 24.39 -2.17
N GLY A 300 21.08 24.37 -2.38
CA GLY A 300 20.31 23.15 -2.36
C GLY A 300 19.97 22.66 -0.94
N LEU A 301 19.44 21.45 -0.85
CA LEU A 301 19.04 20.78 0.38
C LEU A 301 19.28 19.27 0.24
N THR A 302 19.87 18.66 1.26
CA THR A 302 20.11 17.21 1.30
C THR A 302 19.46 16.62 2.55
N VAL A 303 18.83 15.46 2.41
CA VAL A 303 18.38 14.64 3.54
C VAL A 303 18.90 13.21 3.37
N GLN A 304 19.34 12.62 4.48
CA GLN A 304 19.67 11.20 4.55
C GLN A 304 18.65 10.52 5.45
N ALA A 305 18.11 9.39 4.98
CA ALA A 305 17.13 8.64 5.70
C ALA A 305 17.39 7.14 5.69
N SER A 306 17.41 6.53 6.88
CA SER A 306 17.46 5.08 7.03
C SER A 306 16.06 4.50 6.86
N VAL A 307 15.79 3.84 5.74
CA VAL A 307 14.51 3.19 5.47
C VAL A 307 14.64 1.70 5.74
N ALA A 308 13.80 1.16 6.61
CA ALA A 308 13.67 -0.28 6.75
C ALA A 308 13.09 -0.85 5.45
N THR A 309 13.87 -1.66 4.75
CA THR A 309 13.31 -2.54 3.73
C THR A 309 12.71 -3.74 4.43
N ASN A 310 11.53 -4.17 3.99
CA ASN A 310 11.04 -5.46 4.46
C ASN A 310 12.10 -6.47 4.02
N ALA A 311 12.69 -7.18 4.98
CA ALA A 311 13.58 -8.29 4.69
C ALA A 311 12.89 -9.11 3.60
N ALA A 312 13.56 -9.31 2.46
CA ALA A 312 13.07 -10.23 1.47
C ALA A 312 12.81 -11.53 2.24
N THR A 313 11.54 -11.89 2.40
CA THR A 313 11.19 -13.21 2.89
C THR A 313 11.74 -14.14 1.82
N ASN A 314 12.94 -14.69 2.04
CA ASN A 314 13.49 -15.73 1.19
C ASN A 314 12.49 -16.88 1.29
N ALA A 315 11.61 -16.94 0.29
CA ALA A 315 10.38 -17.72 0.32
C ALA A 315 10.62 -19.22 0.19
N GLU A 316 11.88 -19.69 0.14
CA GLU A 316 12.20 -21.09 -0.15
C GLU A 316 12.10 -22.00 1.08
N ASP A 317 12.39 -21.53 2.31
CA ASP A 317 12.46 -22.44 3.47
C ASP A 317 11.42 -22.17 4.57
N GLY A 318 10.62 -21.10 4.47
CA GLY A 318 9.55 -20.80 5.46
C GLY A 318 10.05 -20.56 6.90
N THR A 319 11.33 -20.73 7.17
CA THR A 319 12.00 -20.30 8.39
C THR A 319 12.19 -18.80 8.29
N ALA A 320 11.41 -18.05 9.08
CA ALA A 320 11.79 -16.70 9.46
C ALA A 320 13.09 -16.81 10.26
N THR A 321 14.23 -16.85 9.56
CA THR A 321 15.49 -16.45 10.18
C THR A 321 15.30 -15.05 10.73
N ASP A 322 15.92 -14.73 11.87
CA ASP A 322 16.08 -13.37 12.40
C ASP A 322 16.80 -12.50 11.35
N ALA A 323 16.12 -12.22 10.25
CA ALA A 323 16.54 -11.31 9.21
C ALA A 323 16.35 -9.95 9.84
N THR A 324 17.42 -9.46 10.45
CA THR A 324 17.61 -8.04 10.74
C THR A 324 17.08 -7.28 9.53
N ALA A 325 16.01 -6.51 9.72
CA ALA A 325 15.44 -5.71 8.65
C ALA A 325 16.56 -4.94 7.99
N ASP A 326 16.84 -5.24 6.72
CA ASP A 326 17.90 -4.55 6.01
C ASP A 326 17.49 -3.09 5.89
N ALA A 327 18.21 -2.24 6.62
CA ALA A 327 18.05 -0.81 6.49
C ALA A 327 18.81 -0.39 5.23
N VAL A 328 18.17 0.43 4.42
CA VAL A 328 18.78 1.05 3.26
C VAL A 328 18.88 2.53 3.52
N LEU A 329 20.04 3.11 3.23
CA LEU A 329 20.26 4.53 3.34
C LEU A 329 19.78 5.21 2.06
N VAL A 330 18.79 6.08 2.21
CA VAL A 330 18.24 6.91 1.15
C VAL A 330 18.83 8.30 1.29
N THR A 331 19.57 8.76 0.30
CA THR A 331 20.06 10.15 0.24
C THR A 331 19.26 10.88 -0.84
N VAL A 332 18.63 11.99 -0.48
CA VAL A 332 17.88 12.84 -1.42
C VAL A 332 18.53 14.21 -1.48
N ASP A 333 18.96 14.61 -2.66
CA ASP A 333 19.57 15.90 -2.96
C ASP A 333 18.62 16.74 -3.83
N TRP A 334 18.18 17.89 -3.32
CA TRP A 334 17.46 18.92 -4.06
C TRP A 334 18.41 20.05 -4.40
N ARG A 335 18.76 20.18 -5.68
CA ARG A 335 19.77 21.12 -6.14
C ARG A 335 19.18 22.50 -6.47
N PRO A 336 20.01 23.57 -6.48
CA PRO A 336 19.60 24.92 -6.89
C PRO A 336 18.89 25.02 -8.26
N ASP A 337 19.24 24.13 -9.20
CA ASP A 337 18.64 24.07 -10.53
C ASP A 337 17.24 23.43 -10.55
N GLY A 338 16.77 22.94 -9.40
CA GLY A 338 15.49 22.27 -9.22
C GLY A 338 15.47 20.80 -9.61
N SER A 339 16.60 20.22 -9.98
CA SER A 339 16.73 18.78 -10.04
C SER A 339 16.70 18.20 -8.63
N ILE A 340 15.99 17.07 -8.49
CA ILE A 340 15.97 16.30 -7.25
C ILE A 340 16.45 14.89 -7.59
N VAL A 341 17.50 14.45 -6.93
CA VAL A 341 18.14 13.15 -7.13
C VAL A 341 17.97 12.35 -5.85
N ALA A 342 17.40 11.16 -5.95
CA ALA A 342 17.37 10.21 -4.85
C ALA A 342 18.30 9.04 -5.16
N GLN A 343 19.19 8.75 -4.22
CA GLN A 343 20.12 7.65 -4.26
C GLN A 343 19.81 6.70 -3.11
N THR A 344 20.03 5.43 -3.36
CA THR A 344 19.73 4.34 -2.43
C THR A 344 20.99 3.50 -2.33
N SER A 345 21.58 3.44 -1.14
CA SER A 345 22.75 2.60 -0.85
C SER A 345 22.40 1.61 0.23
N ALA A 346 22.86 0.37 0.08
CA ALA A 346 22.80 -0.59 1.19
C ALA A 346 23.51 0.03 2.38
N THR A 347 22.90 -0.04 3.57
CA THR A 347 23.63 0.35 4.78
C THR A 347 24.70 -0.72 4.95
N GLU A 348 25.94 -0.38 4.60
CA GLU A 348 27.07 -1.23 4.94
C GLU A 348 27.09 -1.25 6.46
N THR A 349 26.57 -2.32 7.05
CA THR A 349 26.64 -2.53 8.50
C THR A 349 28.11 -2.35 8.83
N PRO A 350 28.50 -1.27 9.55
CA PRO A 350 29.91 -1.08 9.86
C PRO A 350 30.32 -2.37 10.53
N ALA A 351 31.32 -3.05 9.97
CA ALA A 351 31.86 -4.24 10.59
C ALA A 351 32.33 -3.78 11.97
N VAL A 352 31.48 -4.00 12.99
CA VAL A 352 31.82 -3.74 14.38
C VAL A 352 32.89 -4.77 14.64
N THR A 353 34.13 -4.39 14.39
CA THR A 353 35.27 -5.15 14.83
C THR A 353 35.15 -5.04 16.34
N PRO A 354 34.84 -6.12 17.07
CA PRO A 354 34.73 -6.03 18.51
C PRO A 354 36.02 -5.36 18.99
N TYR A 355 35.87 -4.25 19.71
CA TYR A 355 37.01 -3.57 20.28
C TYR A 355 37.59 -4.56 21.29
N ASP A 356 38.67 -5.25 20.92
CA ASP A 356 39.46 -6.04 21.85
C ASP A 356 40.00 -5.06 22.88
N LEU A 357 39.33 -5.01 24.03
CA LEU A 357 39.84 -4.30 25.19
C LEU A 357 41.27 -4.82 25.42
N PRO A 358 42.29 -3.94 25.44
CA PRO A 358 43.64 -4.38 25.74
C PRO A 358 43.60 -5.12 27.07
N ALA A 359 44.06 -6.38 27.05
CA ALA A 359 44.07 -7.23 28.23
C ALA A 359 44.66 -6.45 29.39
N ALA A 360 43.88 -6.27 30.45
CA ALA A 360 44.37 -5.59 31.65
C ALA A 360 45.64 -6.32 32.10
N PRO A 361 46.75 -5.59 32.38
CA PRO A 361 47.96 -6.24 32.88
C PRO A 361 47.59 -7.04 34.13
N ALA A 362 48.01 -8.31 34.15
CA ALA A 362 47.74 -9.21 35.26
C ALA A 362 48.10 -8.52 36.58
N PRO A 363 47.26 -8.60 37.63
CA PRO A 363 47.58 -8.01 38.91
C PRO A 363 48.90 -8.63 39.41
N LEU A 364 49.93 -7.79 39.55
CA LEU A 364 51.19 -8.18 40.18
C LEU A 364 50.86 -8.60 41.62
N GLY A 365 51.03 -9.89 41.89
CA GLY A 365 50.85 -10.46 43.21
C GLY A 365 51.89 -9.92 44.16
N GLU A 366 51.50 -8.95 44.97
CA GLU A 366 52.20 -8.59 46.20
C GLU A 366 51.15 -8.31 47.27
N PHE A 367 51.00 -9.24 48.21
CA PHE A 367 50.99 -8.93 49.65
C PHE A 367 51.30 -10.23 50.40
N ARG A 368 52.59 -10.41 50.72
CA ARG A 368 53.03 -11.27 51.82
C ARG A 368 53.12 -10.39 53.07
N SER A 369 52.40 -10.77 54.11
CA SER A 369 52.77 -10.53 55.52
C SER A 369 51.98 -11.48 56.40
#